data_AF-A0A7G5N3U1-F1
#
_entry.id   AF-A0A7G5N3U1-F1
#
_cell.length_a   1.000
_cell.length_b   1.000
_cell.length_c   1.000
_cell.angle_alpha   90.00
_cell.angle_beta   90.00
_cell.angle_gamma   90.00
#
_symmetry.space_group_name_H-M   'P 1'
#
loop_
_entity.id
_entity.type
_entity.pdbx_description
1 polymer ?
#
loop_
_entity_poly.entity_id
_entity_poly.type
_entity_poly.pdbx_seq_one_letter_code
_entity_poly.pdbx_strand_id
1 'polypeptide(L)'
;MHLESDAIFGNGVSIPGGEDIGIQTDTNGFPYMKGSTLKGLFRKELINFLNWEQKSPEEIRETVQCLAGERGNDDINNPRKLIFSDCIFHPALQESILAEGISRQEVQNIFTYLRTFTSLEDGLAKDGSLRMARCIKKGLNFYGTCCCAEEDEALVCSVLTMIKWAGSMRNRGFGKIEMKVGKADE
;
A
#
# COMPACT_ATOMS: atom_id res chain seq x y z
N MET A 1 9.17 -3.39 -0.21
CA MET A 1 8.52 -2.70 0.94
C MET A 1 8.58 -3.59 2.17
N HIS A 2 9.16 -3.13 3.26
CA HIS A 2 9.17 -3.81 4.56
C HIS A 2 8.22 -3.10 5.54
N LEU A 3 7.41 -3.86 6.29
CA LEU A 3 6.52 -3.31 7.31
C LEU A 3 7.26 -3.11 8.65
N GLU A 4 7.53 -1.87 9.04
CA GLU A 4 8.13 -1.55 10.34
C GLU A 4 7.10 -1.55 11.49
N SER A 5 5.83 -1.32 11.16
CA SER A 5 4.69 -1.46 12.07
C SER A 5 3.61 -2.34 11.47
N ASP A 6 2.63 -2.74 12.27
CA ASP A 6 1.44 -3.41 11.74
C ASP A 6 0.76 -2.49 10.72
N ALA A 7 0.08 -3.07 9.74
CA ALA A 7 -0.53 -2.31 8.64
C ALA A 7 -1.97 -2.72 8.39
N ILE A 8 -2.75 -1.81 7.80
CA ILE A 8 -4.10 -2.08 7.32
C ILE A 8 -4.18 -1.64 5.87
N PHE A 9 -3.97 -2.60 4.96
CA PHE A 9 -4.21 -2.41 3.53
C PHE A 9 -5.69 -2.65 3.25
N GLY A 10 -6.50 -1.63 3.48
CA GLY A 10 -7.96 -1.75 3.44
C GLY A 10 -8.50 -2.17 2.07
N ASN A 11 -9.48 -3.06 2.05
CA ASN A 11 -10.22 -3.43 0.83
C ASN A 11 -11.49 -2.58 0.60
N GLY A 12 -11.87 -1.74 1.57
CA GLY A 12 -13.09 -0.92 1.54
C GLY A 12 -14.38 -1.68 1.86
N VAL A 13 -14.28 -2.92 2.34
CA VAL A 13 -15.40 -3.80 2.68
C VAL A 13 -15.50 -3.98 4.19
N SER A 14 -16.73 -4.03 4.70
CA SER A 14 -17.07 -4.46 6.06
C SER A 14 -17.79 -5.79 6.00
N ILE A 15 -17.52 -6.67 6.97
CA ILE A 15 -18.16 -7.98 7.08
C ILE A 15 -19.16 -7.91 8.24
N PRO A 16 -20.48 -8.06 7.99
CA PRO A 16 -21.49 -8.08 9.05
C PRO A 16 -21.19 -9.20 10.08
N GLY A 17 -21.10 -8.83 11.35
CA GLY A 17 -20.74 -9.77 12.44
C GLY A 17 -19.26 -10.20 12.45
N GLY A 18 -18.43 -9.64 11.58
CA GLY A 18 -16.99 -9.91 11.48
C GLY A 18 -16.16 -8.64 11.68
N GLU A 19 -15.23 -8.37 10.76
CA GLU A 19 -14.42 -7.15 10.79
C GLU A 19 -15.13 -5.98 10.11
N ASP A 20 -15.18 -4.83 10.79
CA ASP A 20 -15.63 -3.56 10.22
C ASP A 20 -14.64 -3.03 9.18
N ILE A 21 -13.35 -3.28 9.39
CA ILE A 21 -12.27 -2.86 8.50
C ILE A 21 -11.53 -4.11 8.04
N GLY A 22 -11.87 -4.56 6.83
CA GLY A 22 -11.19 -5.66 6.18
C GLY A 22 -9.91 -5.24 5.47
N ILE A 23 -9.05 -6.23 5.23
CA ILE A 23 -7.83 -6.05 4.43
C ILE A 23 -7.98 -6.67 3.04
N GLN A 24 -7.15 -6.20 2.12
CA GLN A 24 -7.02 -6.79 0.82
C GLN A 24 -6.24 -8.11 0.91
N THR A 25 -6.82 -9.18 0.37
CA THR A 25 -6.19 -10.50 0.23
C THR A 25 -6.42 -11.05 -1.16
N ASP A 26 -5.49 -11.87 -1.66
CA ASP A 26 -5.69 -12.63 -2.89
C ASP A 26 -6.66 -13.81 -2.70
N THR A 27 -6.81 -14.62 -3.74
CA THR A 27 -7.67 -15.82 -3.74
C THR A 27 -7.20 -16.89 -2.77
N ASN A 28 -5.92 -16.90 -2.42
CA ASN A 28 -5.29 -17.86 -1.51
C ASN A 28 -5.24 -17.37 -0.06
N GLY A 29 -5.61 -16.11 0.19
CA GLY A 29 -5.66 -15.52 1.53
C GLY A 29 -4.43 -14.71 1.92
N PHE A 30 -3.47 -14.54 1.01
CA PHE A 30 -2.30 -13.70 1.27
C PHE A 30 -2.69 -12.22 1.23
N PRO A 31 -2.35 -11.44 2.26
CA PRO A 31 -2.44 -9.98 2.19
C PRO A 31 -1.64 -9.41 1.02
N TYR A 32 -2.12 -8.33 0.42
CA TYR A 32 -1.35 -7.57 -0.56
C TYR A 32 -1.78 -6.10 -0.57
N MET A 33 -0.99 -5.23 -1.21
CA MET A 33 -1.37 -3.84 -1.45
C MET A 33 -1.52 -3.61 -2.95
N LYS A 34 -2.66 -3.04 -3.37
CA LYS A 34 -2.92 -2.74 -4.79
C LYS A 34 -1.87 -1.78 -5.36
N GLY A 35 -1.44 -1.98 -6.60
CA GLY A 35 -0.56 -1.09 -7.33
C GLY A 35 -1.14 0.32 -7.47
N SER A 36 -2.47 0.44 -7.56
CA SER A 36 -3.15 1.74 -7.52
C SER A 36 -2.98 2.48 -6.20
N THR A 37 -2.85 1.76 -5.08
CA THR A 37 -2.54 2.35 -3.76
C THR A 37 -1.11 2.85 -3.72
N LEU A 38 -0.15 2.06 -4.22
CA LEU A 38 1.25 2.49 -4.34
C LEU A 38 1.38 3.70 -5.26
N LYS A 39 0.70 3.70 -6.42
CA LYS A 39 0.63 4.84 -7.35
C LYS A 39 0.08 6.10 -6.67
N GLY A 40 -0.95 5.94 -5.84
CA GLY A 40 -1.51 7.05 -5.05
C GLY A 40 -0.55 7.60 -4.00
N LEU A 41 0.26 6.74 -3.35
CA LEU A 41 1.33 7.16 -2.45
C LEU A 41 2.44 7.87 -3.21
N PHE A 42 2.91 7.27 -4.31
CA PHE A 42 3.91 7.86 -5.20
C PHE A 42 3.51 9.24 -5.68
N ARG A 43 2.26 9.42 -6.15
CA ARG A 43 1.75 10.72 -6.60
C ARG A 43 1.90 11.79 -5.51
N LYS A 44 1.58 11.46 -4.26
CA LYS A 44 1.67 12.40 -3.14
C LYS A 44 3.12 12.78 -2.86
N GLU A 45 4.01 11.79 -2.81
CA GLU A 45 5.43 12.05 -2.55
C GLU A 45 6.12 12.74 -3.73
N LEU A 46 5.70 12.49 -4.98
CA LEU A 46 6.19 13.21 -6.16
C LEU A 46 5.86 14.71 -6.05
N ILE A 47 4.64 15.06 -5.64
CA ILE A 47 4.26 16.44 -5.40
C ILE A 47 5.14 17.07 -4.31
N ASN A 48 5.36 16.37 -3.19
CA ASN A 48 6.23 16.86 -2.12
C ASN A 48 7.68 17.09 -2.60
N PHE A 49 8.23 16.10 -3.32
CA PHE A 49 9.58 16.15 -3.87
C PHE A 49 9.76 17.34 -4.81
N LEU A 50 8.87 17.52 -5.79
CA LEU A 50 8.96 18.62 -6.75
C LEU A 50 8.77 20.00 -6.09
N ASN A 51 7.95 20.09 -5.03
CA ASN A 51 7.85 21.31 -4.22
C ASN A 51 9.17 21.63 -3.50
N TRP A 52 9.88 20.63 -2.97
CA TRP A 52 11.19 20.84 -2.33
C TRP A 52 12.28 21.24 -3.34
N GLU A 53 12.19 20.73 -4.56
CA GLU A 53 13.00 21.17 -5.71
C GLU A 53 12.60 22.57 -6.23
N GLN A 54 11.64 23.25 -5.57
CA GLN A 54 11.17 24.60 -5.91
C GLN A 54 10.64 24.72 -7.35
N LYS A 55 10.06 23.63 -7.88
CA LYS A 55 9.39 23.63 -9.19
C LYS A 55 8.15 24.53 -9.18
N SER A 56 7.86 25.14 -10.32
CA SER A 56 6.63 25.93 -10.47
C SER A 56 5.38 25.04 -10.35
N PRO A 57 4.22 25.59 -9.94
CA PRO A 57 2.97 24.84 -9.89
C PRO A 57 2.60 24.18 -11.22
N GLU A 58 2.95 24.82 -12.34
CA GLU A 58 2.76 24.34 -13.70
C GLU A 58 3.63 23.11 -13.99
N GLU A 59 4.93 23.19 -13.75
CA GLU A 59 5.85 22.05 -13.91
C GLU A 59 5.44 20.85 -13.03
N ILE A 60 5.00 21.11 -11.80
CA ILE A 60 4.51 20.06 -10.89
C ILE A 60 3.29 19.38 -11.50
N ARG A 61 2.31 20.16 -11.97
CA ARG A 61 1.07 19.65 -12.56
C ARG A 61 1.37 18.79 -13.79
N GLU A 62 2.20 19.29 -14.70
CA GLU A 62 2.58 18.59 -15.93
C GLU A 62 3.33 17.29 -15.64
N THR A 63 4.33 17.32 -14.75
CA THR A 63 5.11 16.13 -14.37
C THR A 63 4.23 15.07 -13.72
N VAL A 64 3.37 15.47 -12.78
CA VAL A 64 2.47 14.56 -12.08
C VAL A 64 1.43 13.97 -13.04
N GLN A 65 0.89 14.77 -13.95
CA GLN A 65 -0.05 14.31 -14.97
C GLN A 65 0.60 13.33 -15.94
N CYS A 66 1.83 13.62 -16.39
CA CYS A 66 2.59 12.75 -17.27
C CYS A 66 2.88 11.39 -16.61
N LEU A 67 3.45 11.37 -15.40
CA LEU A 67 3.90 10.13 -14.76
C LEU A 67 2.77 9.37 -14.07
N ALA A 68 1.90 10.06 -13.33
CA ALA A 68 0.84 9.42 -12.54
C ALA A 68 -0.54 9.44 -13.20
N GLY A 69 -0.71 10.13 -14.34
CA GLY A 69 -2.00 10.32 -15.01
C GLY A 69 -2.88 11.37 -14.34
N GLU A 70 -4.07 11.59 -14.88
CA GLU A 70 -5.11 12.44 -14.29
C GLU A 70 -6.45 11.70 -14.25
N ARG A 71 -7.28 11.96 -13.23
CA ARG A 71 -8.61 11.35 -13.16
C ARG A 71 -9.48 11.91 -14.29
N GLY A 72 -10.03 11.03 -15.12
CA GLY A 72 -10.89 11.43 -16.24
C GLY A 72 -10.14 11.74 -17.53
N ASN A 73 -8.80 11.62 -17.54
CA ASN A 73 -7.99 11.70 -18.75
C ASN A 73 -7.22 10.39 -18.92
N ASP A 74 -7.86 9.44 -19.59
CA ASP A 74 -7.27 8.17 -19.98
C ASP A 74 -6.50 8.35 -21.28
N ASP A 75 -5.42 9.14 -21.24
CA ASP A 75 -4.43 9.10 -22.30
C ASP A 75 -3.73 7.73 -22.24
N ILE A 76 -4.22 6.82 -23.07
CA ILE A 76 -3.72 5.45 -23.22
C ILE A 76 -2.38 5.44 -23.97
N ASN A 77 -2.07 6.52 -24.70
CA ASN A 77 -0.89 6.59 -25.56
C ASN A 77 0.32 7.28 -24.91
N ASN A 78 0.20 7.78 -23.68
CA ASN A 78 1.32 8.39 -22.96
C ASN A 78 2.39 7.33 -22.61
N PRO A 79 3.55 7.33 -23.28
CA PRO A 79 4.58 6.29 -23.11
C PRO A 79 5.36 6.42 -21.80
N ARG A 80 5.29 7.57 -21.11
CA ARG A 80 5.96 7.83 -19.83
C ARG A 80 5.10 7.52 -18.62
N LYS A 81 3.84 7.13 -18.82
CA LYS A 81 2.91 6.82 -17.74
C LYS A 81 3.41 5.63 -16.93
N LEU A 82 3.57 5.83 -15.63
CA LEU A 82 4.03 4.79 -14.71
C LEU A 82 2.96 3.71 -14.51
N ILE A 83 3.40 2.45 -14.60
CA ILE A 83 2.60 1.25 -14.36
C ILE A 83 3.14 0.56 -13.12
N PHE A 84 2.28 0.40 -12.12
CA PHE A 84 2.61 -0.27 -10.85
C PHE A 84 1.90 -1.60 -10.77
N SER A 85 2.63 -2.68 -10.46
CA SER A 85 2.02 -3.94 -10.06
C SER A 85 1.60 -3.91 -8.58
N ASP A 86 0.79 -4.90 -8.20
CA ASP A 86 0.43 -5.12 -6.81
C ASP A 86 1.68 -5.50 -5.99
N CYS A 87 1.74 -5.00 -4.75
CA CYS A 87 2.78 -5.37 -3.80
C CYS A 87 2.35 -6.65 -3.07
N ILE A 88 2.96 -7.78 -3.44
CA ILE A 88 2.64 -9.14 -2.99
C ILE A 88 3.79 -9.76 -2.19
N PHE A 89 3.58 -10.92 -1.59
CA PHE A 89 4.68 -11.70 -1.01
C PHE A 89 5.60 -12.25 -2.12
N HIS A 90 6.83 -12.61 -1.74
CA HIS A 90 7.71 -13.31 -2.66
C HIS A 90 7.09 -14.65 -3.11
N PRO A 91 7.09 -15.00 -4.41
CA PRO A 91 6.45 -16.23 -4.90
C PRO A 91 6.87 -17.50 -4.16
N ALA A 92 8.18 -17.68 -3.92
CA ALA A 92 8.70 -18.84 -3.18
C ALA A 92 8.13 -18.98 -1.75
N LEU A 93 7.82 -17.87 -1.06
CA LEU A 93 7.15 -17.91 0.25
C LEU A 93 5.71 -18.41 0.10
N GLN A 94 5.00 -17.92 -0.91
CA GLN A 94 3.63 -18.32 -1.17
C GLN A 94 3.57 -19.82 -1.51
N GLU A 95 4.44 -20.29 -2.40
CA GLU A 95 4.55 -21.71 -2.76
C GLU A 95 4.84 -22.60 -1.55
N SER A 96 5.80 -22.22 -0.71
CA SER A 96 6.14 -22.97 0.50
C SER A 96 4.96 -23.09 1.47
N ILE A 97 4.15 -22.05 1.62
CA ILE A 97 2.99 -22.07 2.54
C ILE A 97 1.83 -22.86 1.93
N LEU A 98 1.61 -22.74 0.61
CA LEU A 98 0.58 -23.49 -0.08
C LEU A 98 0.87 -24.99 -0.11
N ALA A 99 2.14 -25.37 -0.13
CA ALA A 99 2.56 -26.78 -0.04
C ALA A 99 2.15 -27.46 1.27
N GLU A 100 1.92 -26.70 2.35
CA GLU A 100 1.42 -27.22 3.64
C GLU A 100 -0.05 -27.67 3.59
N GLY A 101 -0.76 -27.41 2.48
CA GLY A 101 -2.15 -27.86 2.30
C GLY A 101 -3.17 -27.19 3.23
N ILE A 102 -2.81 -26.06 3.82
CA ILE A 102 -3.67 -25.28 4.73
C ILE A 102 -4.74 -24.48 3.97
N SER A 103 -5.84 -24.18 4.65
CA SER A 103 -6.95 -23.42 4.07
C SER A 103 -6.60 -21.95 3.86
N ARG A 104 -7.34 -21.28 2.95
CA ARG A 104 -7.27 -19.83 2.74
C ARG A 104 -7.36 -19.01 4.04
N GLN A 105 -8.22 -19.43 4.96
CA GLN A 105 -8.42 -18.72 6.23
C GLN A 105 -7.20 -18.87 7.14
N GLU A 106 -6.58 -20.05 7.16
CA GLU A 106 -5.35 -20.31 7.91
C GLU A 106 -4.19 -19.49 7.35
N VAL A 107 -4.02 -19.44 6.02
CA VAL A 107 -3.06 -18.55 5.35
C VAL A 107 -3.24 -17.11 5.82
N GLN A 108 -4.47 -16.59 5.79
CA GLN A 108 -4.74 -15.23 6.23
C GLN A 108 -4.38 -15.02 7.72
N ASN A 109 -4.70 -15.99 8.59
CA ASN A 109 -4.44 -15.91 10.03
C ASN A 109 -2.95 -15.98 10.39
N ILE A 110 -2.11 -16.61 9.56
CA ILE A 110 -0.65 -16.60 9.72
C ILE A 110 -0.13 -15.16 9.69
N PHE A 111 -0.61 -14.35 8.74
CA PHE A 111 -0.09 -12.99 8.50
C PHE A 111 -0.87 -11.89 9.20
N THR A 112 -2.03 -12.20 9.78
CA THR A 112 -2.96 -11.18 10.28
C THR A 112 -3.48 -11.50 11.68
N TYR A 113 -4.09 -10.49 12.31
CA TYR A 113 -4.84 -10.65 13.54
C TYR A 113 -5.99 -9.63 13.58
N LEU A 114 -6.98 -9.86 14.44
CA LEU A 114 -8.07 -8.92 14.67
C LEU A 114 -7.72 -7.99 15.84
N ARG A 115 -7.95 -6.69 15.65
CA ARG A 115 -7.77 -5.67 16.68
C ARG A 115 -9.05 -4.86 16.85
N THR A 116 -9.44 -4.65 18.10
CA THR A 116 -10.61 -3.85 18.45
C THR A 116 -10.21 -2.43 18.82
N PHE A 117 -10.98 -1.47 18.34
CA PHE A 117 -10.88 -0.05 18.64
C PHE A 117 -12.21 0.41 19.23
N THR A 118 -12.15 1.29 20.22
CA THR A 118 -13.33 1.95 20.79
C THR A 118 -12.99 3.40 21.08
N SER A 119 -13.96 4.29 20.97
CA SER A 119 -13.80 5.68 21.41
C SER A 119 -14.28 5.81 22.85
N LEU A 120 -13.65 6.70 23.61
CA LEU A 120 -14.05 6.97 24.98
C LEU A 120 -14.79 8.32 25.05
N GLU A 121 -15.81 8.38 25.90
CA GLU A 121 -16.55 9.58 26.28
C GLU A 121 -16.69 9.54 27.81
N ASP A 122 -16.12 10.53 28.51
CA ASP A 122 -16.05 10.59 29.98
C ASP A 122 -15.43 9.35 30.64
N GLY A 123 -14.41 8.76 30.00
CA GLY A 123 -13.74 7.55 30.48
C GLY A 123 -14.54 6.25 30.29
N LEU A 124 -15.75 6.33 29.74
CA LEU A 124 -16.59 5.20 29.36
C LEU A 124 -16.49 4.95 27.86
N ALA A 125 -16.75 3.70 27.43
CA ALA A 125 -16.85 3.40 26.01
C ALA A 125 -18.05 4.14 25.41
N LYS A 126 -17.80 4.93 24.38
CA LYS A 126 -18.85 5.62 23.63
C LYS A 126 -19.70 4.60 22.90
N ASP A 127 -21.02 4.70 23.05
CA ASP A 127 -21.94 3.77 22.43
C ASP A 127 -21.80 3.76 20.89
N GLY A 128 -21.91 2.57 20.28
CA GLY A 128 -21.75 2.36 18.84
C GLY A 128 -20.34 2.63 18.27
N SER A 129 -19.34 2.93 19.11
CA SER A 129 -17.98 3.27 18.64
C SER A 129 -17.02 2.10 18.48
N LEU A 130 -17.42 0.90 18.92
CA LEU A 130 -16.63 -0.31 18.79
C LEU A 130 -16.42 -0.65 17.31
N ARG A 131 -15.17 -0.85 16.92
CA ARG A 131 -14.78 -1.25 15.56
C ARG A 131 -13.72 -2.33 15.62
N MET A 132 -13.87 -3.39 14.84
CA MET A 132 -12.87 -4.43 14.67
C MET A 132 -12.18 -4.25 13.32
N ALA A 133 -10.84 -4.23 13.33
CA ALA A 133 -10.04 -4.20 12.12
C ALA A 133 -9.16 -5.43 12.03
N ARG A 134 -9.07 -6.01 10.83
CA ARG A 134 -8.00 -6.95 10.53
C ARG A 134 -6.72 -6.18 10.25
N CYS A 135 -5.65 -6.61 10.91
CA CYS A 135 -4.34 -5.98 10.88
C CYS A 135 -3.33 -6.97 10.33
N ILE A 136 -2.50 -6.51 9.40
CA ILE A 136 -1.34 -7.24 8.87
C ILE A 136 -0.20 -7.06 9.87
N LYS A 137 0.44 -8.16 10.26
CA LYS A 137 1.55 -8.16 11.23
C LYS A 137 2.77 -7.41 10.65
N LYS A 138 3.47 -6.67 11.51
CA LYS A 138 4.78 -6.07 11.19
C LYS A 138 5.84 -7.12 10.85
N GLY A 139 6.93 -6.67 10.22
CA GLY A 139 8.08 -7.50 9.86
C GLY A 139 7.94 -8.21 8.51
N LEU A 140 6.82 -8.05 7.81
CA LEU A 140 6.55 -8.69 6.54
C LEU A 140 7.11 -7.87 5.36
N ASN A 141 7.52 -8.58 4.31
CA ASN A 141 8.06 -7.99 3.09
C ASN A 141 7.11 -8.18 1.92
N PHE A 142 6.85 -7.08 1.21
CA PHE A 142 6.05 -7.03 0.00
C PHE A 142 6.89 -6.53 -1.17
N TYR A 143 6.69 -7.13 -2.33
CA TYR A 143 7.42 -6.90 -3.56
C TYR A 143 6.45 -6.50 -4.66
N GLY A 144 6.82 -5.48 -5.42
CA GLY A 144 6.07 -4.98 -6.57
C GLY A 144 7.05 -4.30 -7.52
N THR A 145 6.57 -4.04 -8.72
CA THR A 145 7.34 -3.46 -9.82
C THR A 145 6.72 -2.15 -10.27
N CYS A 146 7.57 -1.25 -10.76
CA CYS A 146 7.17 -0.01 -11.41
C CYS A 146 7.84 0.05 -12.78
N CYS A 147 7.06 0.01 -13.85
CA CYS A 147 7.58 0.26 -15.19
C CYS A 147 7.62 1.76 -15.44
N CYS A 148 8.78 2.25 -15.85
CA CYS A 148 9.04 3.66 -16.16
C CYS A 148 9.99 3.77 -17.37
N ALA A 149 10.01 4.94 -18.01
CA ALA A 149 11.04 5.25 -19.00
C ALA A 149 12.40 5.42 -18.32
N GLU A 150 13.49 5.09 -19.02
CA GLU A 150 14.85 5.18 -18.49
C GLU A 150 15.18 6.59 -17.97
N GLU A 151 14.72 7.63 -18.68
CA GLU A 151 14.88 9.04 -18.28
C GLU A 151 14.20 9.40 -16.95
N ASP A 152 13.20 8.62 -16.52
CA ASP A 152 12.43 8.84 -15.29
C ASP A 152 12.95 8.04 -14.11
N GLU A 153 13.83 7.06 -14.33
CA GLU A 153 14.21 6.06 -13.33
C GLU A 153 14.75 6.70 -12.04
N ALA A 154 15.66 7.68 -12.17
CA ALA A 154 16.28 8.34 -11.01
C ALA A 154 15.26 9.10 -10.16
N LEU A 155 14.32 9.80 -10.80
CA LEU A 155 13.22 10.50 -10.13
C LEU A 155 12.29 9.50 -9.44
N VAL A 156 11.89 8.44 -10.15
CA VAL A 156 10.99 7.40 -9.64
C VAL A 156 11.61 6.71 -8.42
N CYS A 157 12.88 6.32 -8.48
CA CYS A 157 13.60 5.73 -7.36
C CYS A 157 13.64 6.66 -6.15
N SER A 158 13.99 7.94 -6.37
CA SER A 158 14.06 8.94 -5.30
C SER A 158 12.70 9.09 -4.59
N VAL A 159 11.63 9.27 -5.36
CA VAL A 159 10.29 9.44 -4.81
C VAL A 159 9.78 8.18 -4.10
N LEU A 160 10.03 6.98 -4.64
CA LEU A 160 9.61 5.73 -4.00
C LEU A 160 10.27 5.52 -2.63
N THR A 161 11.56 5.84 -2.49
CA THR A 161 12.28 5.70 -1.22
C THR A 161 11.81 6.68 -0.12
N MET A 162 11.15 7.77 -0.52
CA MET A 162 10.54 8.74 0.40
C MET A 162 9.26 8.23 1.05
N ILE A 163 8.56 7.25 0.47
CA ILE A 163 7.29 6.76 1.02
C ILE A 163 7.56 6.06 2.36
N LYS A 164 7.13 6.69 3.46
CA LYS A 164 7.29 6.15 4.84
C LYS A 164 6.05 5.50 5.42
N TRP A 165 4.88 5.71 4.80
CA TRP A 165 3.61 5.25 5.34
C TRP A 165 2.67 4.70 4.26
N ALA A 166 2.12 3.50 4.48
CA ALA A 166 1.17 2.84 3.59
C ALA A 166 -0.06 2.32 4.35
N GLY A 167 -1.22 2.28 3.68
CA GLY A 167 -2.48 1.83 4.30
C GLY A 167 -3.16 2.89 5.17
N SER A 168 -4.02 2.42 6.08
CA SER A 168 -4.90 3.22 6.95
C SER A 168 -4.37 3.34 8.38
N MET A 169 -4.99 4.23 9.18
CA MET A 169 -4.68 4.41 10.62
C MET A 169 -3.23 4.86 10.91
N ARG A 170 -2.61 5.60 9.98
CA ARG A 170 -1.21 6.09 10.09
C ARG A 170 -0.93 6.87 11.38
N ASN A 171 -1.87 7.73 11.76
CA ASN A 171 -1.79 8.54 12.98
C ASN A 171 -2.05 7.73 14.27
N ARG A 172 -2.29 6.42 14.17
CA ARG A 172 -2.50 5.50 15.30
C ARG A 172 -1.42 4.40 15.35
N GLY A 173 -0.27 4.66 14.74
CA GLY A 173 0.89 3.75 14.77
C GLY A 173 0.83 2.59 13.77
N PHE A 174 0.00 2.69 12.74
CA PHE A 174 -0.09 1.69 11.67
C PHE A 174 0.59 2.15 10.39
N GLY A 175 1.02 1.19 9.59
CA GLY A 175 1.45 1.40 8.21
C GLY A 175 2.82 2.03 8.04
N LYS A 176 3.67 2.10 9.07
CA LYS A 176 5.06 2.53 8.91
C LYS A 176 5.81 1.51 8.07
N ILE A 177 6.52 1.99 7.06
CA ILE A 177 7.24 1.13 6.11
C ILE A 177 8.65 1.64 5.84
N GLU A 178 9.50 0.71 5.45
CA GLU A 178 10.76 0.98 4.76
C GLU A 178 10.62 0.58 3.29
N MET A 179 10.95 1.49 2.37
CA MET A 179 11.01 1.19 0.94
C MET A 179 12.46 1.01 0.50
N LYS A 180 12.72 -0.10 -0.19
CA LYS A 180 13.96 -0.37 -0.91
C LYS A 180 13.61 -0.56 -2.37
N VAL A 181 14.36 0.11 -3.23
CA VAL A 181 14.17 0.11 -4.68
C VAL A 181 15.48 -0.35 -5.30
N GLY A 182 15.39 -1.26 -6.26
CA GLY A 182 16.50 -1.70 -7.09
C GLY A 182 15.99 -1.87 -8.52
N LYS A 183 16.91 -1.96 -9.48
CA LYS A 183 16.54 -2.44 -10.81
C LYS A 183 16.10 -3.90 -10.68
N ALA A 184 15.09 -4.29 -11.46
CA ALA A 184 14.84 -5.71 -11.64
C ALA A 184 16.08 -6.31 -12.31
N ASP A 185 16.60 -7.40 -11.76
CA ASP A 185 17.64 -8.16 -12.45
C ASP A 185 17.10 -8.61 -13.81
N GLU A 186 17.86 -8.41 -14.88
CA GLU A 186 17.54 -8.91 -16.23
C GLU A 186 17.54 -10.43 -16.30
#